data_AF-A0A7D9HYB7-F1
#
_entry.id   AF-A0A7D9HYB7-F1
#
_cell.length_a   1.000
_cell.length_b   1.000
_cell.length_c   1.000
_cell.angle_alpha   90.00
_cell.angle_beta   90.00
_cell.angle_gamma   90.00
#
_symmetry.space_group_name_H-M   'P 1'
#
loop_
_entity.id
_entity.type
_entity.pdbx_description
1 polymer ?
#
loop_
_entity_poly.entity_id
_entity_poly.type
_entity_poly.pdbx_seq_one_letter_code
_entity_poly.pdbx_strand_id
1 'polypeptide(L)'
;MSDEQLDFFLARFVAEVRKTDGAEYPGRTIYEMISSIQAYLRVECKRDVTLIDKTARVFRNLNSALNFVMKERAGQGIGVETSQAKFITEEQENYLWEHGFLGSTNAALLRDTLVFVFGLQFALRAGQEHRNLRRENSQLSLQVDEFGDEFLQYNEDISKTNNGGLAHLRTKRKVVRAYRNLKNPERCPVELYKKYLSHVPTTTSDNAFYLRALPKPNGQIWYYKKAAGRETLGNVVKNIMKNAGFEGYFTNHSLRRSCATRLYDAGFPEQVIQETTGHRSSDGIKAYKCTSSSVKRKASELLQGDQCTFPEGERGVKCKYGARDLYENFNESSKMCESVTCEVGTSVECKTKTDVKPNFDKVVSNCDQSIVINTDCTKIVVSYK
;
A
#
# COMPACT_ATOMS: atom_id res chain seq x y z
N MET A 1 -36.76 1.22 1.17
CA MET A 1 -36.25 2.49 1.73
C MET A 1 -36.03 3.46 0.58
N SER A 2 -36.71 4.60 0.57
CA SER A 2 -36.55 5.63 -0.48
C SER A 2 -35.16 6.26 -0.44
N ASP A 3 -34.78 7.02 -1.49
CA ASP A 3 -33.53 7.79 -1.48
C ASP A 3 -33.53 8.84 -0.36
N GLU A 4 -34.67 9.49 -0.09
CA GLU A 4 -34.80 10.49 0.97
C GLU A 4 -34.59 9.88 2.37
N GLN A 5 -35.18 8.71 2.62
CA GLN A 5 -34.97 7.98 3.87
C GLN A 5 -33.50 7.56 4.00
N LEU A 6 -32.90 7.07 2.92
CA LEU A 6 -31.50 6.66 2.92
C LEU A 6 -30.56 7.85 3.15
N ASP A 7 -30.83 9.00 2.53
CA ASP A 7 -30.11 10.26 2.75
C ASP A 7 -30.19 10.71 4.21
N PHE A 8 -31.40 10.72 4.78
CA PHE A 8 -31.65 11.08 6.17
C PHE A 8 -30.89 10.17 7.15
N PHE A 9 -31.00 8.84 6.99
CA PHE A 9 -30.36 7.90 7.92
C PHE A 9 -28.84 7.87 7.79
N LEU A 10 -28.31 7.94 6.56
CA LEU A 10 -26.86 7.95 6.37
C LEU A 10 -26.22 9.26 6.86
N ALA A 11 -26.90 10.40 6.73
CA ALA A 11 -26.43 11.66 7.31
C ALA A 11 -26.24 11.56 8.83
N ARG A 12 -27.22 10.96 9.52
CA ARG A 12 -27.14 10.72 10.97
C ARG A 12 -26.08 9.70 11.33
N PHE A 13 -26.00 8.59 10.59
CA PHE A 13 -24.95 7.59 10.77
C PHE A 13 -23.56 8.23 10.71
N VAL A 14 -23.29 9.07 9.70
CA VAL A 14 -22.01 9.79 9.56
C VAL A 14 -21.71 10.68 10.76
N ALA A 15 -22.72 11.37 11.31
CA ALA A 15 -22.55 12.24 12.47
C ALA A 15 -22.34 11.45 13.78
N GLU A 16 -23.01 10.32 13.93
CA GLU A 16 -23.12 9.57 15.19
C GLU A 16 -22.14 8.39 15.30
N VAL A 17 -21.57 7.88 14.19
CA VAL A 17 -20.71 6.68 14.22
C VAL A 17 -19.47 6.88 15.11
N ARG A 18 -19.21 5.93 16.00
CA ARG A 18 -18.07 5.91 16.93
C ARG A 18 -17.47 4.51 17.01
N LYS A 19 -16.21 4.44 17.45
CA LYS A 19 -15.54 3.19 17.79
C LYS A 19 -16.19 2.53 19.00
N THR A 20 -15.84 1.28 19.28
CA THR A 20 -16.35 0.51 20.43
C THR A 20 -16.01 1.13 21.78
N ASP A 21 -14.92 1.89 21.85
CA ASP A 21 -14.49 2.65 23.03
C ASP A 21 -15.12 4.06 23.09
N GLY A 22 -16.04 4.40 22.17
CA GLY A 22 -16.68 5.70 22.07
C GLY A 22 -15.86 6.76 21.33
N ALA A 23 -14.61 6.47 20.95
CA ALA A 23 -13.76 7.43 20.27
C ALA A 23 -14.17 7.67 18.81
N GLU A 24 -13.84 8.85 18.30
CA GLU A 24 -14.21 9.26 16.95
C GLU A 24 -13.36 8.58 15.88
N TYR A 25 -13.97 8.34 14.71
CA TYR A 25 -13.25 7.87 13.54
C TYR A 25 -12.60 9.04 12.78
N PRO A 26 -11.42 8.82 12.17
CA PRO A 26 -10.89 9.73 11.16
C PRO A 26 -11.91 9.96 10.04
N GLY A 27 -12.00 11.20 9.53
CA GLY A 27 -12.94 11.55 8.46
C GLY A 27 -12.80 10.64 7.22
N ARG A 28 -11.56 10.25 6.89
CA ARG A 28 -11.29 9.29 5.80
C ARG A 28 -11.93 7.93 6.03
N THR A 29 -11.91 7.42 7.26
CA THR A 29 -12.52 6.12 7.59
C THR A 29 -14.03 6.18 7.39
N ILE A 30 -14.68 7.28 7.80
CA ILE A 30 -16.12 7.47 7.59
C ILE A 30 -16.46 7.54 6.09
N TYR A 31 -15.66 8.25 5.30
CA TYR A 31 -15.78 8.25 3.84
C TYR A 31 -15.69 6.83 3.24
N GLU A 32 -14.76 6.00 3.73
CA GLU A 32 -14.59 4.61 3.30
C GLU A 32 -15.77 3.73 3.72
N MET A 33 -16.37 3.97 4.89
CA MET A 33 -17.62 3.31 5.29
C MET A 33 -18.76 3.61 4.30
N ILE A 34 -19.00 4.89 3.95
CA ILE A 34 -20.04 5.26 2.99
C ILE A 34 -19.75 4.70 1.59
N SER A 35 -18.48 4.70 1.17
CA SER A 35 -18.06 4.07 -0.09
C SER A 35 -18.38 2.56 -0.10
N SER A 36 -18.20 1.89 1.04
CA SER A 36 -18.49 0.45 1.19
C SER A 36 -19.99 0.18 1.17
N ILE A 37 -20.80 1.03 1.82
CA ILE A 37 -22.27 0.96 1.76
C ILE A 37 -22.74 1.15 0.32
N GLN A 38 -22.21 2.14 -0.40
CA GLN A 38 -22.53 2.34 -1.81
C GLN A 38 -22.20 1.11 -2.66
N ALA A 39 -21.01 0.52 -2.45
CA ALA A 39 -20.60 -0.69 -3.16
C ALA A 39 -21.55 -1.86 -2.88
N TYR A 40 -21.94 -2.06 -1.62
CA TYR A 40 -22.92 -3.08 -1.23
C TYR A 40 -24.29 -2.86 -1.91
N LEU A 41 -24.81 -1.63 -1.90
CA LEU A 41 -26.08 -1.30 -2.54
C LEU A 41 -26.05 -1.60 -4.05
N ARG A 42 -24.93 -1.31 -4.72
CA ARG A 42 -24.77 -1.56 -6.16
C ARG A 42 -24.61 -3.04 -6.49
N VAL A 43 -23.75 -3.75 -5.76
CA VAL A 43 -23.36 -5.13 -6.10
C VAL A 43 -24.40 -6.13 -5.59
N GLU A 44 -24.71 -6.06 -4.30
CA GLU A 44 -25.57 -7.04 -3.64
C GLU A 44 -27.05 -6.69 -3.80
N CYS A 45 -27.41 -5.42 -3.59
CA CYS A 45 -28.81 -4.99 -3.71
C CYS A 45 -29.23 -4.63 -5.14
N LYS A 46 -28.29 -4.61 -6.11
CA LYS A 46 -28.52 -4.19 -7.50
C LYS A 46 -29.23 -2.82 -7.61
N ARG A 47 -29.01 -1.95 -6.62
CA ARG A 47 -29.57 -0.61 -6.55
C ARG A 47 -28.54 0.37 -7.08
N ASP A 48 -28.81 0.94 -8.25
CA ASP A 48 -27.91 1.92 -8.86
C ASP A 48 -28.05 3.28 -8.17
N VAL A 49 -27.22 3.51 -7.15
CA VAL A 49 -27.14 4.78 -6.41
C VAL A 49 -25.73 5.33 -6.40
N THR A 50 -25.63 6.65 -6.39
CA THR A 50 -24.39 7.39 -6.15
C THR A 50 -24.58 8.23 -4.88
N LEU A 51 -24.17 7.66 -3.74
CA LEU A 51 -24.26 8.26 -2.42
C LEU A 51 -23.28 9.44 -2.27
N ILE A 52 -22.06 9.28 -2.80
CA ILE A 52 -21.01 10.29 -2.73
C ILE A 52 -20.94 11.01 -4.07
N ASP A 53 -21.44 12.24 -4.11
CA ASP A 53 -21.46 13.07 -5.31
C ASP A 53 -21.07 14.50 -4.95
N LYS A 54 -20.06 15.03 -5.67
CA LYS A 54 -19.61 16.42 -5.52
C LYS A 54 -20.69 17.44 -5.85
N THR A 55 -21.68 17.08 -6.68
CA THR A 55 -22.80 17.95 -7.01
C THR A 55 -23.98 17.82 -6.04
N ALA A 56 -23.95 16.83 -5.14
CA ALA A 56 -24.90 16.59 -4.05
C ALA A 56 -26.38 16.67 -4.46
N ARG A 57 -26.73 16.17 -5.65
CA ARG A 57 -28.09 16.34 -6.22
C ARG A 57 -29.17 15.51 -5.53
N VAL A 58 -28.84 14.28 -5.13
CA VAL A 58 -29.80 13.32 -4.56
C VAL A 58 -29.60 13.13 -3.05
N PHE A 59 -28.36 12.97 -2.61
CA PHE A 59 -28.02 12.70 -1.21
C PHE A 59 -27.41 13.93 -0.52
N ARG A 60 -28.17 15.03 -0.47
CA ARG A 60 -27.65 16.33 -0.01
C ARG A 60 -27.31 16.32 1.49
N ASN A 61 -28.15 15.70 2.32
CA ASN A 61 -27.92 15.67 3.77
C ASN A 61 -26.68 14.85 4.10
N LEU A 62 -26.54 13.68 3.47
CA LEU A 62 -25.37 12.82 3.61
C LEU A 62 -24.09 13.53 3.19
N ASN A 63 -24.05 14.12 1.98
CA ASN A 63 -22.83 14.77 1.50
C ASN A 63 -22.45 16.00 2.34
N SER A 64 -23.45 16.75 2.84
CA SER A 64 -23.22 17.88 3.74
C SER A 64 -22.67 17.43 5.10
N ALA A 65 -23.28 16.41 5.70
CA ALA A 65 -22.84 15.83 6.97
C ALA A 65 -21.44 15.22 6.84
N LEU A 66 -21.17 14.47 5.77
CA LEU A 66 -19.87 13.86 5.50
C LEU A 66 -18.79 14.92 5.32
N ASN A 67 -19.05 15.95 4.52
CA ASN A 67 -18.10 17.05 4.33
C ASN A 67 -17.84 17.82 5.64
N PHE A 68 -18.89 18.09 6.42
CA PHE A 68 -18.77 18.75 7.72
C PHE A 68 -17.92 17.93 8.69
N VAL A 69 -18.27 16.65 8.90
CA VAL A 69 -17.53 15.75 9.79
C VAL A 69 -16.08 15.61 9.31
N MET A 70 -15.83 15.44 8.02
CA MET A 70 -14.46 15.35 7.51
C MET A 70 -13.64 16.61 7.80
N LYS A 71 -14.22 17.81 7.64
CA LYS A 71 -13.57 19.08 7.97
C LYS A 71 -13.37 19.28 9.47
N GLU A 72 -14.39 18.95 10.27
CA GLU A 72 -14.34 19.03 11.73
C GLU A 72 -13.22 18.14 12.28
N ARG A 73 -13.20 16.86 11.88
CA ARG A 73 -12.17 15.90 12.33
C ARG A 73 -10.77 16.33 11.89
N ALA A 74 -10.63 16.84 10.66
CA ALA A 74 -9.36 17.38 10.19
C ALA A 74 -8.91 18.61 11.01
N GLY A 75 -9.83 19.53 11.32
CA GLY A 75 -9.57 20.69 12.17
C GLY A 75 -9.22 20.33 13.62
N GLN A 76 -9.73 19.21 14.12
CA GLN A 76 -9.40 18.65 15.43
C GLN A 76 -8.12 17.78 15.45
N GLY A 77 -7.45 17.61 14.30
CA GLY A 77 -6.27 16.76 14.19
C GLY A 77 -6.54 15.25 14.20
N ILE A 78 -7.81 14.82 14.18
CA ILE A 78 -8.18 13.41 14.30
C ILE A 78 -7.85 12.66 13.01
N GLY A 79 -6.91 11.72 13.12
CA GLY A 79 -6.44 10.92 11.99
C GLY A 79 -5.50 11.65 11.03
N VAL A 80 -4.99 12.83 11.42
CA VAL A 80 -3.91 13.54 10.70
C VAL A 80 -2.61 12.73 10.77
N GLU A 81 -2.32 12.15 11.93
CA GLU A 81 -1.23 11.18 12.06
C GLU A 81 -1.65 9.82 11.51
N THR A 82 -1.23 9.52 10.29
CA THR A 82 -1.35 8.17 9.75
C THR A 82 -0.20 7.29 10.26
N SER A 83 -0.51 6.10 10.76
CA SER A 83 0.50 5.09 11.11
C SER A 83 1.18 4.55 9.85
N GLN A 84 2.09 5.32 9.28
CA GLN A 84 2.94 4.89 8.16
C GLN A 84 4.06 4.01 8.68
N ALA A 85 4.30 2.88 8.00
CA ALA A 85 5.39 1.97 8.36
C ALA A 85 6.73 2.74 8.31
N LYS A 86 7.47 2.80 9.43
CA LYS A 86 8.79 3.47 9.47
C LYS A 86 9.76 2.77 8.52
N PHE A 87 10.69 3.50 7.93
CA PHE A 87 11.80 2.86 7.22
C PHE A 87 12.84 2.39 8.25
N ILE A 88 13.59 1.35 7.88
CA ILE A 88 14.71 0.78 8.63
C ILE A 88 16.00 1.46 8.17
N THR A 89 16.72 2.12 9.08
CA THR A 89 17.98 2.80 8.77
C THR A 89 19.12 1.81 8.53
N GLU A 90 20.25 2.27 8.00
CA GLU A 90 21.42 1.40 7.80
C GLU A 90 22.01 0.95 9.14
N GLU A 91 22.02 1.81 10.16
CA GLU A 91 22.49 1.49 11.50
C GLU A 91 21.61 0.41 12.15
N GLN A 92 20.29 0.51 11.99
CA GLN A 92 19.37 -0.52 12.46
C GLN A 92 19.60 -1.83 11.74
N GLU A 93 19.74 -1.82 10.40
CA GLU A 93 20.05 -3.04 9.66
C GLU A 93 21.39 -3.65 10.10
N ASN A 94 22.45 -2.85 10.24
CA ASN A 94 23.75 -3.31 10.71
C ASN A 94 23.65 -3.97 12.08
N TYR A 95 22.93 -3.33 13.02
CA TYR A 95 22.65 -3.90 14.33
C TYR A 95 21.97 -5.27 14.23
N LEU A 96 20.96 -5.41 13.36
CA LEU A 96 20.25 -6.69 13.19
C LEU A 96 21.17 -7.82 12.70
N TRP A 97 22.11 -7.51 11.79
CA TRP A 97 23.09 -8.47 11.31
C TRP A 97 24.13 -8.81 12.39
N GLU A 98 24.70 -7.80 13.04
CA GLU A 98 25.76 -7.96 14.06
C GLU A 98 25.29 -8.74 15.29
N HIS A 99 24.02 -8.60 15.66
CA HIS A 99 23.44 -9.24 16.86
C HIS A 99 22.65 -10.51 16.53
N GLY A 100 22.72 -11.01 15.28
CA GLY A 100 22.15 -12.31 14.89
C GLY A 100 20.62 -12.34 14.75
N PHE A 101 19.96 -11.18 14.67
CA PHE A 101 18.53 -11.09 14.31
C PHE A 101 18.29 -11.36 12.82
N LEU A 102 19.34 -11.14 12.00
CA LEU A 102 19.44 -11.59 10.62
C LEU A 102 20.61 -12.56 10.49
N GLY A 103 20.48 -13.56 9.63
CA GLY A 103 21.52 -14.56 9.43
C GLY A 103 21.02 -15.83 8.77
N SER A 104 21.86 -16.88 8.80
CA SER A 104 21.59 -18.13 8.10
C SER A 104 21.95 -19.38 8.91
N THR A 105 21.97 -19.26 10.24
CA THR A 105 22.41 -20.32 11.16
C THR A 105 21.37 -21.42 11.36
N ASN A 106 20.08 -21.13 11.14
CA ASN A 106 18.99 -22.10 11.25
C ASN A 106 17.86 -21.83 10.25
N ALA A 107 16.95 -22.79 10.13
CA ALA A 107 15.85 -22.80 9.18
C ALA A 107 14.94 -21.56 9.26
N ALA A 108 14.51 -21.19 10.46
CA ALA A 108 13.60 -20.05 10.66
C ALA A 108 14.32 -18.74 10.36
N LEU A 109 15.53 -18.57 10.91
CA LEU A 109 16.33 -17.36 10.72
C LEU A 109 16.68 -17.13 9.25
N LEU A 110 17.11 -18.17 8.52
CA LEU A 110 17.42 -18.05 7.09
C LEU A 110 16.19 -17.64 6.27
N ARG A 111 15.02 -18.23 6.54
CA ARG A 111 13.77 -17.85 5.87
C ARG A 111 13.40 -16.40 6.14
N ASP A 112 13.46 -15.98 7.41
CA ASP A 112 13.07 -14.64 7.83
C ASP A 112 14.06 -13.59 7.31
N THR A 113 15.35 -13.94 7.24
CA THR A 113 16.40 -13.14 6.61
C THR A 113 16.16 -12.97 5.10
N LEU A 114 15.71 -14.01 4.40
CA LEU A 114 15.33 -13.87 2.99
C LEU A 114 14.11 -12.98 2.79
N VAL A 115 13.13 -13.03 3.69
CA VAL A 115 11.98 -12.10 3.64
C VAL A 115 12.49 -10.66 3.81
N PHE A 116 13.41 -10.42 4.74
CA PHE A 116 14.05 -9.12 4.93
C PHE A 116 14.82 -8.67 3.68
N VAL A 117 15.76 -9.48 3.22
CA VAL A 117 16.65 -9.15 2.09
C VAL A 117 15.86 -8.99 0.80
N PHE A 118 14.91 -9.86 0.50
CA PHE A 118 14.10 -9.74 -0.73
C PHE A 118 13.12 -8.57 -0.66
N GLY A 119 12.55 -8.29 0.51
CA GLY A 119 11.70 -7.12 0.69
C GLY A 119 12.46 -5.81 0.50
N LEU A 120 13.76 -5.79 0.85
CA LEU A 120 14.63 -4.63 0.65
C LEU A 120 15.14 -4.53 -0.80
N GLN A 121 15.71 -5.60 -1.34
CA GLN A 121 16.34 -5.61 -2.67
C GLN A 121 15.32 -5.53 -3.82
N PHE A 122 14.20 -6.25 -3.71
CA PHE A 122 13.15 -6.29 -4.74
C PHE A 122 11.96 -5.40 -4.43
N ALA A 123 12.01 -4.64 -3.32
CA ALA A 123 10.95 -3.74 -2.88
C ALA A 123 9.56 -4.42 -2.82
N LEU A 124 9.51 -5.66 -2.30
CA LEU A 124 8.25 -6.41 -2.14
C LEU A 124 7.36 -5.72 -1.10
N ARG A 125 6.08 -5.57 -1.40
CA ARG A 125 5.18 -4.64 -0.70
C ARG A 125 4.63 -5.19 0.61
N ALA A 126 4.26 -6.47 0.64
CA ALA A 126 3.52 -7.09 1.74
C ALA A 126 3.78 -8.60 1.83
N GLY A 127 3.36 -9.22 2.94
CA GLY A 127 3.46 -10.67 3.13
C GLY A 127 2.82 -11.50 2.03
N GLN A 128 1.79 -10.97 1.34
CA GLN A 128 1.16 -11.67 0.22
C GLN A 128 2.08 -11.80 -1.00
N GLU A 129 2.90 -10.78 -1.31
CA GLU A 129 3.86 -10.86 -2.42
C GLU A 129 4.93 -11.91 -2.14
N HIS A 130 5.43 -11.97 -0.89
CA HIS A 130 6.31 -13.05 -0.45
C HIS A 130 5.63 -14.42 -0.54
N ARG A 131 4.37 -14.52 -0.10
CA ARG A 131 3.58 -15.76 -0.13
C ARG A 131 3.36 -16.29 -1.55
N ASN A 132 3.25 -15.38 -2.52
CA ASN A 132 3.00 -15.71 -3.93
C ASN A 132 4.27 -16.12 -4.69
N LEU A 133 5.47 -15.99 -4.11
CA LEU A 133 6.70 -16.50 -4.71
C LEU A 133 6.62 -18.02 -4.82
N ARG A 134 7.08 -18.55 -5.96
CA ARG A 134 7.00 -19.99 -6.29
C ARG A 134 8.37 -20.58 -6.62
N ARG A 135 8.47 -21.91 -6.58
CA ARG A 135 9.67 -22.66 -6.99
C ARG A 135 9.61 -23.06 -8.46
N GLU A 136 8.50 -23.62 -8.90
CA GLU A 136 8.18 -23.90 -10.30
C GLU A 136 7.53 -22.68 -10.94
N ASN A 137 7.93 -22.36 -12.18
CA ASN A 137 7.61 -21.09 -12.83
C ASN A 137 7.90 -19.90 -11.90
N SER A 138 9.10 -19.93 -11.31
CA SER A 138 9.53 -18.98 -10.30
C SER A 138 9.64 -17.57 -10.87
N GLN A 139 9.26 -16.60 -10.05
CA GLN A 139 9.58 -15.20 -10.27
C GLN A 139 11.07 -14.89 -10.07
N LEU A 140 11.82 -15.81 -9.45
CA LEU A 140 13.23 -15.66 -9.12
C LEU A 140 14.09 -16.51 -10.05
N SER A 141 15.11 -15.91 -10.65
CA SER A 141 16.06 -16.61 -11.52
C SER A 141 17.49 -16.13 -11.27
N LEU A 142 18.42 -17.07 -11.12
CA LEU A 142 19.85 -16.77 -11.10
C LEU A 142 20.33 -16.55 -12.53
N GLN A 143 21.05 -15.46 -12.75
CA GLN A 143 21.58 -15.06 -14.04
C GLN A 143 22.96 -14.43 -13.86
N VAL A 144 23.67 -14.27 -14.97
CA VAL A 144 24.95 -13.60 -15.06
C VAL A 144 24.80 -12.50 -16.11
N ASP A 145 25.34 -11.32 -15.83
CA ASP A 145 25.26 -10.22 -16.79
C ASP A 145 26.39 -10.27 -17.82
N GLU A 146 26.44 -9.27 -18.70
CA GLU A 146 27.44 -9.15 -19.75
C GLU A 146 28.87 -8.95 -19.23
N PHE A 147 29.04 -8.58 -17.96
CA PHE A 147 30.33 -8.38 -17.30
C PHE A 147 30.77 -9.61 -16.48
N GLY A 148 29.96 -10.67 -16.46
CA GLY A 148 30.24 -11.88 -15.68
C GLY A 148 29.78 -11.80 -14.23
N ASP A 149 29.04 -10.75 -13.85
CA ASP A 149 28.55 -10.58 -12.48
C ASP A 149 27.24 -11.35 -12.28
N GLU A 150 27.24 -12.22 -11.27
CA GLU A 150 26.07 -13.02 -10.91
C GLU A 150 25.04 -12.19 -10.15
N PHE A 151 23.75 -12.35 -10.50
CA PHE A 151 22.64 -11.69 -9.84
C PHE A 151 21.40 -12.59 -9.74
N LEU A 152 20.55 -12.28 -8.78
CA LEU A 152 19.21 -12.84 -8.66
C LEU A 152 18.21 -11.86 -9.27
N GLN A 153 17.52 -12.26 -10.33
CA GLN A 153 16.47 -11.47 -10.96
C GLN A 153 15.11 -11.82 -10.37
N TYR A 154 14.35 -10.79 -9.98
CA TYR A 154 12.93 -10.89 -9.68
C TYR A 154 12.10 -10.34 -10.85
N ASN A 155 11.16 -11.13 -11.37
CA ASN A 155 10.17 -10.75 -12.37
C ASN A 155 8.77 -10.78 -11.74
N GLU A 156 8.09 -9.65 -11.67
CA GLU A 156 6.73 -9.56 -11.12
C GLU A 156 5.70 -10.20 -12.06
N ASP A 157 4.90 -11.15 -11.57
CA ASP A 157 3.78 -11.71 -12.35
C ASP A 157 2.59 -10.73 -12.36
N ILE A 158 2.10 -10.46 -11.15
CA ILE A 158 0.95 -9.64 -10.83
C ILE A 158 1.27 -8.81 -9.58
N SER A 159 0.62 -7.67 -9.47
CA SER A 159 0.67 -6.81 -8.28
C SER A 159 -0.70 -6.21 -8.01
N LYS A 160 -0.87 -5.55 -6.85
CA LYS A 160 -2.10 -4.84 -6.49
C LYS A 160 -2.63 -3.93 -7.62
N THR A 161 -1.73 -3.38 -8.43
CA THR A 161 -2.10 -2.49 -9.53
C THR A 161 -2.09 -3.19 -10.89
N ASN A 162 -1.43 -4.35 -11.02
CA ASN A 162 -1.36 -5.15 -12.24
C ASN A 162 -1.89 -6.56 -11.98
N ASN A 163 -3.20 -6.74 -12.12
CA ASN A 163 -3.83 -8.05 -11.90
C ASN A 163 -3.70 -9.00 -13.12
N GLY A 164 -2.98 -8.62 -14.18
CA GLY A 164 -2.75 -9.47 -15.36
C GLY A 164 -3.95 -9.63 -16.33
N GLY A 165 -5.06 -8.93 -16.11
CA GLY A 165 -6.22 -8.94 -17.02
C GLY A 165 -6.09 -8.01 -18.23
N LEU A 166 -7.13 -7.98 -19.09
CA LEU A 166 -7.17 -7.20 -20.34
C LEU A 166 -6.76 -5.73 -20.16
N ALA A 167 -7.22 -5.10 -19.07
CA ALA A 167 -6.89 -3.70 -18.75
C ALA A 167 -5.39 -3.45 -18.48
N HIS A 168 -4.59 -4.51 -18.32
CA HIS A 168 -3.17 -4.42 -17.97
C HIS A 168 -2.23 -5.02 -19.03
N LEU A 169 -2.73 -5.35 -20.23
CA LEU A 169 -1.92 -5.97 -21.30
C LEU A 169 -0.66 -5.17 -21.67
N ARG A 170 -0.74 -3.83 -21.60
CA ARG A 170 0.38 -2.93 -21.90
C ARG A 170 1.17 -2.50 -20.66
N THR A 171 0.82 -3.02 -19.49
CA THR A 171 1.49 -2.64 -18.24
C THR A 171 2.84 -3.34 -18.15
N LYS A 172 3.93 -2.56 -18.15
CA LYS A 172 5.28 -3.07 -17.88
C LYS A 172 5.32 -3.70 -16.50
N ARG A 173 5.72 -4.96 -16.43
CA ARG A 173 5.94 -5.68 -15.17
C ARG A 173 7.25 -5.22 -14.54
N LYS A 174 7.27 -5.20 -13.21
CA LYS A 174 8.48 -4.87 -12.45
C LYS A 174 9.53 -5.97 -12.66
N VAL A 175 10.74 -5.58 -13.03
CA VAL A 175 11.92 -6.46 -13.12
C VAL A 175 13.04 -5.80 -12.34
N VAL A 176 13.60 -6.52 -11.36
CA VAL A 176 14.65 -5.99 -10.47
C VAL A 176 15.75 -7.03 -10.34
N ARG A 177 17.01 -6.57 -10.28
CA ARG A 177 18.19 -7.42 -10.11
C ARG A 177 18.83 -7.15 -8.75
N ALA A 178 19.15 -8.22 -8.03
CA ALA A 178 19.93 -8.16 -6.80
C ALA A 178 21.27 -8.85 -7.04
N TYR A 179 22.32 -8.04 -7.18
CA TYR A 179 23.66 -8.50 -7.51
C TYR A 179 24.32 -9.24 -6.35
N ARG A 180 25.22 -10.17 -6.67
CA ARG A 180 26.05 -10.88 -5.70
C ARG A 180 26.92 -9.87 -4.96
N ASN A 181 26.81 -9.86 -3.63
CA ASN A 181 27.61 -9.00 -2.78
C ASN A 181 28.89 -9.73 -2.35
N LEU A 182 30.01 -9.36 -2.98
CA LEU A 182 31.33 -9.91 -2.66
C LEU A 182 31.95 -9.33 -1.38
N LYS A 183 31.51 -8.12 -0.97
CA LYS A 183 32.04 -7.44 0.22
C LYS A 183 31.49 -8.03 1.51
N ASN A 184 30.19 -8.35 1.52
CA ASN A 184 29.49 -8.94 2.66
C ASN A 184 28.74 -10.21 2.21
N PRO A 185 29.44 -11.35 2.02
CA PRO A 185 28.84 -12.58 1.52
C PRO A 185 27.71 -13.13 2.38
N GLU A 186 27.74 -12.89 3.70
CA GLU A 186 26.71 -13.31 4.65
C GLU A 186 25.38 -12.55 4.48
N ARG A 187 25.43 -11.34 3.90
CA ARG A 187 24.26 -10.51 3.57
C ARG A 187 23.84 -10.64 2.10
N CYS A 188 24.58 -11.43 1.32
CA CYS A 188 24.42 -11.50 -0.12
C CYS A 188 23.08 -12.16 -0.50
N PRO A 189 22.21 -11.49 -1.28
CA PRO A 189 20.92 -12.06 -1.70
C PRO A 189 21.07 -13.36 -2.50
N VAL A 190 22.11 -13.43 -3.34
CA VAL A 190 22.43 -14.61 -4.16
C VAL A 190 22.88 -15.79 -3.30
N GLU A 191 23.79 -15.58 -2.36
CA GLU A 191 24.29 -16.66 -1.48
C GLU A 191 23.20 -17.16 -0.53
N LEU A 192 22.41 -16.26 0.05
CA LEU A 192 21.29 -16.62 0.92
C LEU A 192 20.23 -17.42 0.16
N TYR A 193 19.94 -17.04 -1.09
CA TYR A 193 19.03 -17.77 -1.97
C TYR A 193 19.55 -19.19 -2.28
N LYS A 194 20.82 -19.32 -2.68
CA LYS A 194 21.46 -20.62 -2.95
C LYS A 194 21.44 -21.51 -1.71
N LYS A 195 21.83 -20.98 -0.55
CA LYS A 195 21.81 -21.69 0.73
C LYS A 195 20.41 -22.12 1.14
N TYR A 196 19.39 -21.31 0.88
CA TYR A 196 18.01 -21.70 1.12
C TYR A 196 17.62 -22.91 0.29
N LEU A 197 17.87 -22.85 -1.02
CA LEU A 197 17.52 -23.93 -1.93
C LEU A 197 18.27 -25.24 -1.62
N SER A 198 19.53 -25.17 -1.17
CA SER A 198 20.27 -26.38 -0.77
C SER A 198 19.66 -27.10 0.43
N HIS A 199 18.84 -26.42 1.23
CA HIS A 199 18.16 -26.99 2.39
C HIS A 199 16.67 -27.30 2.17
N VAL A 200 16.13 -26.97 1.00
CA VAL A 200 14.75 -27.28 0.60
C VAL A 200 14.67 -28.73 0.12
N PRO A 201 13.65 -29.51 0.53
CA PRO A 201 13.44 -30.86 0.00
C PRO A 201 13.29 -30.86 -1.53
N THR A 202 13.90 -31.84 -2.20
CA THR A 202 13.85 -31.98 -3.68
C THR A 202 12.44 -32.20 -4.22
N THR A 203 11.62 -32.97 -3.50
CA THR A 203 10.19 -33.14 -3.78
C THR A 203 9.36 -32.36 -2.77
N THR A 204 8.50 -31.46 -3.23
CA THR A 204 7.51 -30.80 -2.36
C THR A 204 6.12 -30.97 -2.97
N SER A 205 5.10 -31.04 -2.11
CA SER A 205 3.70 -31.07 -2.55
C SER A 205 3.15 -29.66 -2.82
N ASP A 206 3.88 -28.63 -2.41
CA ASP A 206 3.48 -27.22 -2.47
C ASP A 206 4.50 -26.44 -3.31
N ASN A 207 4.00 -25.65 -4.28
CA ASN A 207 4.84 -24.83 -5.16
C ASN A 207 5.32 -23.52 -4.49
N ALA A 208 4.94 -23.24 -3.24
CA ALA A 208 5.42 -22.06 -2.52
C ALA A 208 6.95 -22.04 -2.41
N PHE A 209 7.54 -20.85 -2.61
CA PHE A 209 8.98 -20.61 -2.40
C PHE A 209 9.35 -20.75 -0.94
N TYR A 210 8.65 -20.02 -0.05
CA TYR A 210 8.91 -20.10 1.39
C TYR A 210 8.17 -21.28 2.01
N LEU A 211 8.95 -22.21 2.55
CA LEU A 211 8.50 -23.39 3.26
C LEU A 211 8.58 -23.21 4.79
N ARG A 212 7.77 -23.99 5.51
CA ARG A 212 7.77 -24.01 6.98
C ARG A 212 9.08 -24.60 7.49
N ALA A 213 9.72 -23.89 8.42
CA ALA A 213 10.96 -24.33 9.06
C ALA A 213 10.73 -25.56 9.94
N LEU A 214 11.66 -26.53 9.90
CA LEU A 214 11.74 -27.63 10.85
C LEU A 214 12.32 -27.12 12.19
N PRO A 215 11.76 -27.53 13.35
CA PRO A 215 12.37 -27.22 14.65
C PRO A 215 13.76 -27.84 14.81
N LYS A 216 13.97 -29.02 14.22
CA LYS A 216 15.25 -29.72 14.17
C LYS A 216 15.50 -30.16 12.72
N PRO A 217 16.59 -29.71 12.07
CA PRO A 217 16.95 -30.15 10.73
C PRO A 217 17.09 -31.68 10.65
N ASN A 218 16.73 -32.24 9.49
CA ASN A 218 17.02 -33.63 9.15
C ASN A 218 18.20 -33.66 8.16
N GLY A 219 19.42 -33.73 8.69
CA GLY A 219 20.64 -33.59 7.88
C GLY A 219 20.65 -32.25 7.13
N GLN A 220 20.74 -32.31 5.80
CA GLN A 220 20.70 -31.11 4.96
C GLN A 220 19.31 -30.53 4.77
N ILE A 221 18.24 -31.21 5.18
CA ILE A 221 16.86 -30.74 4.97
C ILE A 221 16.41 -29.91 6.18
N TRP A 222 16.15 -28.62 5.95
CA TRP A 222 15.76 -27.68 7.01
C TRP A 222 14.28 -27.30 7.01
N TYR A 223 13.54 -27.67 5.96
CA TYR A 223 12.16 -27.24 5.77
C TYR A 223 11.21 -28.42 5.53
N TYR A 224 9.96 -28.27 5.98
CA TYR A 224 8.87 -29.17 5.61
C TYR A 224 8.50 -28.97 4.14
N LYS A 225 7.88 -30.00 3.52
CA LYS A 225 7.26 -29.92 2.19
C LYS A 225 5.96 -29.10 2.14
N LYS A 226 5.76 -28.20 3.10
CA LYS A 226 4.57 -27.36 3.28
C LYS A 226 4.97 -25.90 3.27
N ALA A 227 4.17 -25.09 2.60
CA ALA A 227 4.14 -23.65 2.71
C ALA A 227 4.37 -23.08 4.12
N ALA A 228 5.15 -22.00 4.21
CA ALA A 228 5.13 -21.12 5.38
C ALA A 228 3.78 -20.39 5.49
N GLY A 229 3.32 -20.20 6.73
CA GLY A 229 2.02 -19.56 7.00
C GLY A 229 1.99 -18.09 6.55
N ARG A 230 0.81 -17.62 6.11
CA ARG A 230 0.58 -16.22 5.70
C ARG A 230 0.96 -15.24 6.80
N GLU A 231 0.55 -15.52 8.03
CA GLU A 231 0.85 -14.67 9.19
C GLU A 231 2.34 -14.69 9.56
N THR A 232 2.97 -15.86 9.46
CA THR A 232 4.41 -16.01 9.68
C THR A 232 5.20 -15.10 8.74
N LEU A 233 4.90 -15.15 7.43
CA LEU A 233 5.57 -14.31 6.44
C LEU A 233 5.17 -12.83 6.57
N GLY A 234 3.91 -12.54 6.89
CA GLY A 234 3.37 -11.18 7.03
C GLY A 234 3.97 -10.39 8.19
N ASN A 235 4.38 -11.08 9.27
CA ASN A 235 4.89 -10.45 10.48
C ASN A 235 6.41 -10.53 10.66
N VAL A 236 7.18 -11.02 9.67
CA VAL A 236 8.63 -11.21 9.81
C VAL A 236 9.32 -9.92 10.29
N VAL A 237 9.15 -8.80 9.57
CA VAL A 237 9.83 -7.55 9.93
C VAL A 237 9.35 -7.01 11.27
N LYS A 238 8.04 -7.11 11.55
CA LYS A 238 7.47 -6.70 12.84
C LYS A 238 8.14 -7.46 13.99
N ASN A 239 8.30 -8.77 13.84
CA ASN A 239 8.89 -9.64 14.86
C ASN A 239 10.39 -9.40 15.01
N ILE A 240 11.13 -9.28 13.90
CA ILE A 240 12.58 -8.98 13.92
C ILE A 240 12.83 -7.65 14.66
N MET A 241 12.15 -6.58 14.27
CA MET A 241 12.36 -5.26 14.87
C MET A 241 11.94 -5.24 16.35
N LYS A 242 10.82 -5.89 16.70
CA LYS A 242 10.37 -6.02 18.09
C LYS A 242 11.37 -6.80 18.94
N ASN A 243 11.88 -7.93 18.44
CA ASN A 243 12.83 -8.76 19.17
C ASN A 243 14.18 -8.06 19.36
N ALA A 244 14.57 -7.19 18.43
CA ALA A 244 15.74 -6.33 18.54
C ALA A 244 15.53 -5.10 19.46
N GLY A 245 14.35 -4.92 20.05
CA GLY A 245 14.06 -3.81 20.95
C GLY A 245 13.80 -2.47 20.25
N PHE A 246 13.59 -2.45 18.94
CA PHE A 246 13.32 -1.21 18.20
C PHE A 246 11.86 -0.79 18.32
N GLU A 247 11.63 0.46 18.73
CA GLU A 247 10.30 1.04 18.86
C GLU A 247 9.77 1.65 17.56
N GLY A 248 8.51 1.34 17.26
CA GLY A 248 7.76 1.97 16.18
C GLY A 248 6.98 0.99 15.33
N TYR A 249 6.26 1.54 14.36
CA TYR A 249 5.45 0.76 13.45
C TYR A 249 6.30 0.21 12.31
N PHE A 250 6.83 -1.01 12.48
CA PHE A 250 7.58 -1.74 11.47
C PHE A 250 6.76 -2.91 10.91
N THR A 251 6.75 -3.04 9.59
CA THR A 251 6.08 -4.12 8.85
C THR A 251 6.90 -4.50 7.64
N ASN A 252 6.54 -5.53 6.87
CA ASN A 252 7.25 -5.83 5.63
C ASN A 252 7.27 -4.64 4.66
N HIS A 253 6.27 -3.76 4.72
CA HIS A 253 6.24 -2.52 3.93
C HIS A 253 7.37 -1.54 4.27
N SER A 254 7.92 -1.63 5.49
CA SER A 254 9.09 -0.86 5.92
C SER A 254 10.30 -1.10 5.02
N LEU A 255 10.48 -2.32 4.50
CA LEU A 255 11.63 -2.67 3.63
C LEU A 255 11.55 -1.98 2.27
N ARG A 256 10.37 -1.98 1.65
CA ARG A 256 10.12 -1.21 0.43
C ARG A 256 10.34 0.28 0.67
N ARG A 257 9.96 0.79 1.85
CA ARG A 257 10.22 2.18 2.23
C ARG A 257 11.73 2.45 2.36
N SER A 258 12.46 1.59 3.07
CA SER A 258 13.92 1.67 3.17
C SER A 258 14.60 1.65 1.79
N CYS A 259 14.19 0.74 0.91
CA CYS A 259 14.69 0.65 -0.46
C CYS A 259 14.55 2.00 -1.19
N ALA A 260 13.33 2.54 -1.23
CA ALA A 260 13.05 3.81 -1.91
C ALA A 260 13.85 4.98 -1.30
N THR A 261 13.89 5.06 0.03
CA THR A 261 14.59 6.14 0.75
C THR A 261 16.10 6.07 0.54
N ARG A 262 16.72 4.88 0.60
CA ARG A 262 18.16 4.72 0.36
C ARG A 262 18.55 5.09 -1.07
N LEU A 263 17.78 4.64 -2.06
CA LEU A 263 18.04 5.01 -3.45
C LEU A 263 17.91 6.53 -3.66
N TYR A 264 16.91 7.15 -3.02
CA TYR A 264 16.73 8.59 -3.10
C TYR A 264 17.87 9.36 -2.43
N ASP A 265 18.23 8.99 -1.20
CA ASP A 265 19.31 9.63 -0.43
C ASP A 265 20.68 9.45 -1.12
N ALA A 266 20.87 8.35 -1.85
CA ALA A 266 22.04 8.11 -2.70
C ALA A 266 22.00 8.85 -4.06
N GLY A 267 20.94 9.62 -4.34
CA GLY A 267 20.84 10.44 -5.55
C GLY A 267 20.47 9.69 -6.83
N PHE A 268 19.88 8.49 -6.73
CA PHE A 268 19.44 7.78 -7.93
C PHE A 268 18.28 8.50 -8.64
N PRO A 269 18.23 8.48 -9.98
CA PRO A 269 17.13 9.09 -10.73
C PRO A 269 15.77 8.51 -10.34
N GLU A 270 14.74 9.37 -10.27
CA GLU A 270 13.38 8.94 -9.87
C GLU A 270 12.85 7.77 -10.71
N GLN A 271 13.18 7.73 -12.00
CA GLN A 271 12.80 6.65 -12.89
C GLN A 271 13.32 5.28 -12.41
N VAL A 272 14.59 5.21 -11.99
CA VAL A 272 15.21 3.98 -11.47
C VAL A 272 14.51 3.55 -10.19
N ILE A 273 14.17 4.51 -9.33
CA ILE A 273 13.42 4.25 -8.09
C ILE A 273 12.02 3.73 -8.42
N GLN A 274 11.32 4.31 -9.41
CA GLN A 274 10.00 3.85 -9.88
C GLN A 274 10.04 2.42 -10.39
N GLU A 275 11.03 2.09 -11.23
CA GLU A 275 11.19 0.76 -11.77
C GLU A 275 11.53 -0.25 -10.67
N THR A 276 12.43 0.10 -9.75
CA THR A 276 12.85 -0.77 -8.65
C THR A 276 11.71 -1.04 -7.66
N THR A 277 10.95 0.01 -7.33
CA THR A 277 9.88 -0.09 -6.33
C THR A 277 8.54 -0.48 -6.94
N GLY A 278 8.37 -0.43 -8.26
CA GLY A 278 7.11 -0.67 -8.95
C GLY A 278 6.05 0.39 -8.64
N HIS A 279 6.44 1.67 -8.60
CA HIS A 279 5.49 2.79 -8.56
C HIS A 279 5.17 3.27 -9.97
N ARG A 280 3.89 3.58 -10.24
CA ARG A 280 3.42 4.01 -11.56
C ARG A 280 3.45 5.51 -11.80
N SER A 281 3.49 6.28 -10.72
CA SER A 281 3.51 7.74 -10.78
C SER A 281 4.60 8.26 -9.86
N SER A 282 5.17 9.40 -10.26
CA SER A 282 6.10 10.16 -9.42
C SER A 282 5.45 10.57 -8.10
N ASP A 283 4.17 10.93 -8.11
CA ASP A 283 3.39 11.23 -6.90
C ASP A 283 3.34 10.06 -5.93
N GLY A 284 3.27 8.83 -6.43
CA GLY A 284 3.34 7.62 -5.61
C GLY A 284 4.68 7.45 -4.88
N ILE A 285 5.77 7.99 -5.45
CA ILE A 285 7.10 8.01 -4.82
C ILE A 285 7.28 9.20 -3.88
N LYS A 286 6.62 10.34 -4.11
CA LYS A 286 6.77 11.53 -3.27
C LYS A 286 6.51 11.25 -1.78
N ALA A 287 5.61 10.31 -1.45
CA ALA A 287 5.40 9.86 -0.07
C ALA A 287 6.61 9.13 0.57
N TYR A 288 7.48 8.56 -0.26
CA TYR A 288 8.73 7.89 0.11
C TYR A 288 9.94 8.82 0.07
N LYS A 289 9.79 10.02 -0.50
CA LYS A 289 10.68 11.17 -0.23
C LYS A 289 10.48 11.63 1.21
N CYS A 290 10.69 10.75 2.16
CA CYS A 290 11.06 11.21 3.48
C CYS A 290 12.37 11.97 3.26
N THR A 291 12.32 13.29 3.37
CA THR A 291 13.51 14.03 3.83
C THR A 291 13.93 13.30 5.10
N SER A 292 15.02 12.53 5.01
CA SER A 292 15.60 11.85 6.15
C SER A 292 15.76 12.86 7.28
N SER A 293 15.76 12.39 8.53
CA SER A 293 15.98 13.26 9.68
C SER A 293 17.25 14.10 9.50
N SER A 294 18.26 13.57 8.82
CA SER A 294 19.47 14.30 8.42
C SER A 294 19.19 15.45 7.44
N VAL A 295 18.37 15.25 6.39
CA VAL A 295 18.00 16.34 5.46
C VAL A 295 17.16 17.40 6.16
N LYS A 296 16.19 17.01 7.01
CA LYS A 296 15.40 17.98 7.81
C LYS A 296 16.27 18.76 8.78
N ARG A 297 17.23 18.09 9.42
CA ARG A 297 18.21 18.70 10.31
C ARG A 297 19.06 19.71 9.56
N LYS A 298 19.67 19.32 8.42
CA LYS A 298 20.44 20.24 7.56
C LYS A 298 19.62 21.43 7.08
N ALA A 299 18.36 21.22 6.70
CA ALA A 299 17.46 22.31 6.33
C ALA A 299 17.21 23.26 7.52
N SER A 300 17.01 22.73 8.72
CA SER A 300 16.85 23.53 9.94
C SER A 300 18.13 24.28 10.31
N GLU A 301 19.29 23.64 10.25
CA GLU A 301 20.62 24.23 10.49
C GLU A 301 20.87 25.38 9.51
N LEU A 302 20.59 25.17 8.21
CA LEU A 302 20.68 26.22 7.20
C LEU A 302 19.75 27.41 7.51
N LEU A 303 18.49 27.15 7.90
CA LEU A 303 17.55 28.21 8.28
C LEU A 303 17.98 28.96 9.56
N GLN A 304 18.80 28.33 10.40
CA GLN A 304 19.40 28.93 11.59
C GLN A 304 20.70 29.69 11.30
N GLY A 305 21.14 29.74 10.04
CA GLY A 305 22.33 30.48 9.61
C GLY A 305 23.61 29.67 9.56
N ASP A 306 23.55 28.34 9.74
CA ASP A 306 24.72 27.48 9.55
C ASP A 306 25.08 27.37 8.07
N GLN A 307 26.38 27.44 7.77
CA GLN A 307 26.89 27.15 6.42
C GLN A 307 26.82 25.65 6.14
N CYS A 308 25.65 25.13 5.79
CA CYS A 308 25.53 23.76 5.32
C CYS A 308 26.06 23.66 3.88
N THR A 309 27.10 22.87 3.67
CA THR A 309 27.53 22.44 2.33
C THR A 309 26.56 21.37 1.82
N PHE A 310 25.83 21.68 0.74
CA PHE A 310 25.11 20.67 0.00
C PHE A 310 26.10 19.88 -0.88
N PRO A 311 25.97 18.55 -1.00
CA PRO A 311 26.64 17.83 -2.07
C PRO A 311 26.19 18.42 -3.41
N GLU A 312 27.13 18.77 -4.29
CA GLU A 312 26.82 19.30 -5.62
C GLU A 312 26.09 18.24 -6.46
N GLY A 313 24.75 18.27 -6.43
CA GLY A 313 23.87 17.43 -7.25
C GLY A 313 22.72 18.27 -7.79
N GLU A 314 22.76 18.51 -9.11
CA GLU A 314 21.74 19.19 -9.93
C GLU A 314 21.51 20.70 -9.66
N ARG A 315 22.53 21.52 -9.93
CA ARG A 315 22.29 22.86 -10.52
C ARG A 315 21.75 22.67 -11.94
N GLY A 316 20.45 22.41 -12.05
CA GLY A 316 19.85 21.91 -13.28
C GLY A 316 18.47 22.46 -13.64
N VAL A 317 17.97 23.55 -13.06
CA VAL A 317 16.85 24.30 -13.64
C VAL A 317 17.08 25.79 -13.42
N LYS A 318 17.56 26.50 -14.46
CA LYS A 318 17.39 27.96 -14.52
C LYS A 318 15.89 28.24 -14.54
N CYS A 319 15.34 28.71 -13.42
CA CYS A 319 14.03 29.33 -13.40
C CYS A 319 14.09 30.53 -14.37
N LYS A 320 13.36 30.44 -15.49
CA LYS A 320 13.25 31.50 -16.51
C LYS A 320 12.24 32.59 -16.12
N TYR A 321 11.91 32.74 -14.84
CA TYR A 321 11.14 33.89 -14.38
C TYR A 321 11.96 34.62 -13.33
N GLY A 322 12.63 35.67 -13.80
CA GLY A 322 13.29 36.63 -12.94
C GLY A 322 12.26 37.25 -11.99
N ALA A 323 12.65 37.36 -10.73
CA ALA A 323 11.92 38.11 -9.72
C ALA A 323 11.88 39.59 -10.14
N ARG A 324 10.76 40.03 -10.75
CA ARG A 324 10.40 41.47 -10.77
C ARG A 324 8.93 41.83 -11.01
N ASP A 325 8.04 40.93 -11.42
CA ASP A 325 6.69 41.34 -11.85
C ASP A 325 5.54 40.72 -11.02
N LEU A 326 5.57 40.84 -9.68
CA LEU A 326 4.46 40.41 -8.81
C LEU A 326 3.97 41.49 -7.83
N TYR A 327 4.13 42.76 -8.18
CA TYR A 327 3.64 43.86 -7.37
C TYR A 327 2.85 44.90 -8.16
N GLU A 328 2.00 44.46 -9.09
CA GLU A 328 1.00 45.31 -9.74
C GLU A 328 -0.04 44.38 -10.38
N ASN A 329 -1.12 44.06 -9.66
CA ASN A 329 -2.44 43.61 -10.15
C ASN A 329 -3.38 43.20 -9.00
N PHE A 330 -3.27 43.88 -7.86
CA PHE A 330 -4.29 43.87 -6.80
C PHE A 330 -5.03 45.21 -6.83
N ASN A 331 -5.74 45.46 -7.93
CA ASN A 331 -6.87 46.38 -8.03
C ASN A 331 -7.25 46.53 -9.50
N GLU A 332 -8.20 45.74 -9.99
CA GLU A 332 -9.27 46.18 -10.90
C GLU A 332 -10.17 45.01 -11.29
N SER A 333 -11.44 45.32 -11.51
CA SER A 333 -12.51 44.48 -12.08
C SER A 333 -13.28 43.54 -11.13
N SER A 334 -13.90 44.17 -10.12
CA SER A 334 -15.34 43.96 -9.93
C SER A 334 -16.07 44.50 -11.17
N LYS A 335 -16.72 43.63 -11.97
CA LYS A 335 -17.97 43.90 -12.72
C LYS A 335 -18.42 42.73 -13.62
N MET A 336 -19.73 42.43 -13.46
CA MET A 336 -20.73 41.92 -14.42
C MET A 336 -20.77 40.45 -14.89
N CYS A 337 -21.96 39.89 -14.66
CA CYS A 337 -22.66 38.86 -15.43
C CYS A 337 -22.46 38.93 -16.95
N GLU A 338 -22.42 37.78 -17.62
CA GLU A 338 -23.49 37.35 -18.55
C GLU A 338 -23.34 35.87 -18.97
N SER A 339 -24.48 35.33 -19.39
CA SER A 339 -24.82 33.94 -19.72
C SER A 339 -24.04 33.30 -20.87
N VAL A 340 -23.80 31.99 -20.80
CA VAL A 340 -23.71 31.12 -21.99
C VAL A 340 -24.38 29.77 -21.70
N THR A 341 -25.49 29.52 -22.38
CA THR A 341 -26.17 28.24 -22.56
C THR A 341 -25.45 27.41 -23.63
N CYS A 342 -25.45 26.08 -23.49
CA CYS A 342 -25.32 25.19 -24.64
C CYS A 342 -26.03 23.85 -24.38
N GLU A 343 -27.05 23.60 -25.20
CA GLU A 343 -27.86 22.38 -25.28
C GLU A 343 -27.19 21.34 -26.17
N VAL A 344 -27.14 20.07 -25.73
CA VAL A 344 -27.19 18.85 -26.56
C VAL A 344 -27.63 17.73 -25.61
N GLY A 345 -28.79 17.08 -25.70
CA GLY A 345 -29.36 16.35 -26.84
C GLY A 345 -29.38 14.85 -26.47
N THR A 346 -30.50 14.38 -25.93
CA THR A 346 -30.76 12.99 -25.54
C THR A 346 -31.20 12.13 -26.73
N SER A 347 -30.65 10.91 -26.86
CA SER A 347 -31.40 9.72 -27.34
C SER A 347 -30.53 8.47 -27.29
N VAL A 348 -30.88 7.46 -26.46
CA VAL A 348 -30.69 6.05 -26.83
C VAL A 348 -31.85 5.24 -26.27
N GLU A 349 -32.52 4.54 -27.18
CA GLU A 349 -33.67 3.66 -26.99
C GLU A 349 -33.35 2.43 -26.14
N CYS A 350 -34.33 2.04 -25.32
CA CYS A 350 -34.35 0.81 -24.55
C CYS A 350 -35.03 -0.29 -25.39
N LYS A 351 -34.36 -1.44 -25.60
CA LYS A 351 -35.00 -2.65 -26.13
C LYS A 351 -34.91 -3.77 -25.10
N THR A 352 -36.08 -4.16 -24.61
CA THR A 352 -36.33 -5.30 -23.73
C THR A 352 -36.21 -6.62 -24.46
N LYS A 353 -35.77 -7.68 -23.76
CA LYS A 353 -36.15 -9.07 -24.05
C LYS A 353 -36.02 -9.99 -22.82
N THR A 354 -37.19 -10.45 -22.39
CA THR A 354 -37.56 -11.82 -21.96
C THR A 354 -36.89 -12.50 -20.75
N ASP A 355 -37.68 -12.57 -19.67
CA ASP A 355 -38.09 -13.74 -18.87
C ASP A 355 -37.16 -14.96 -18.76
N VAL A 356 -36.68 -15.21 -17.53
CA VAL A 356 -36.75 -16.53 -16.84
C VAL A 356 -36.80 -16.29 -15.32
N LYS A 357 -37.90 -16.72 -14.66
CA LYS A 357 -37.99 -16.82 -13.18
C LYS A 357 -37.20 -18.03 -12.68
N PRO A 358 -36.64 -17.95 -11.45
CA PRO A 358 -36.77 -19.08 -10.54
C PRO A 358 -37.45 -18.68 -9.22
N ASN A 359 -38.27 -19.61 -8.73
CA ASN A 359 -38.94 -19.63 -7.44
C ASN A 359 -37.96 -19.38 -6.29
N PHE A 360 -38.32 -18.47 -5.38
CA PHE A 360 -37.78 -18.42 -4.03
C PHE A 360 -38.83 -18.96 -3.07
N ASP A 361 -38.45 -20.01 -2.34
CA ASP A 361 -39.21 -20.48 -1.18
C ASP A 361 -39.26 -19.41 -0.09
N LYS A 362 -40.41 -19.41 0.58
CA LYS A 362 -40.87 -18.50 1.64
C LYS A 362 -39.77 -18.14 2.66
N VAL A 363 -39.54 -16.84 2.87
CA VAL A 363 -38.95 -16.33 4.12
C VAL A 363 -40.08 -15.79 4.98
N VAL A 364 -40.26 -16.44 6.13
CA VAL A 364 -41.18 -16.09 7.20
C VAL A 364 -40.73 -14.75 7.81
N SER A 365 -41.66 -13.81 7.90
CA SER A 365 -41.51 -12.54 8.60
C SER A 365 -41.38 -12.78 10.10
N ASN A 366 -40.33 -12.26 10.72
CA ASN A 366 -40.36 -11.92 12.14
C ASN A 366 -39.84 -10.49 12.33
N CYS A 367 -40.66 -9.71 13.01
CA CYS A 367 -40.44 -8.32 13.37
C CYS A 367 -39.25 -8.22 14.34
N ASP A 368 -38.08 -7.87 13.83
CA ASP A 368 -37.03 -7.13 14.54
C ASP A 368 -36.09 -6.57 13.47
N GLN A 369 -36.20 -5.27 13.18
CA GLN A 369 -35.38 -4.61 12.16
C GLN A 369 -33.96 -4.46 12.70
N SER A 370 -33.08 -5.39 12.34
CA SER A 370 -31.64 -5.20 12.44
C SER A 370 -30.99 -5.48 11.09
N ILE A 371 -30.08 -4.60 10.68
CA ILE A 371 -29.25 -4.80 9.48
C ILE A 371 -27.90 -5.30 9.98
N VAL A 372 -27.57 -6.54 9.59
CA VAL A 372 -26.26 -7.14 9.88
C VAL A 372 -25.42 -7.13 8.61
N ILE A 373 -24.34 -6.35 8.62
CA ILE A 373 -23.35 -6.31 7.53
C ILE A 373 -22.13 -7.12 7.98
N ASN A 374 -21.86 -8.22 7.28
CA ASN A 374 -20.68 -9.04 7.49
C ASN A 374 -19.61 -8.72 6.42
N THR A 375 -18.38 -8.54 6.86
CA THR A 375 -17.17 -8.51 6.01
C THR A 375 -16.15 -9.53 6.56
N ASP A 376 -15.12 -9.87 5.78
CA ASP A 376 -14.08 -10.86 6.12
C ASP A 376 -13.38 -10.63 7.48
N CYS A 377 -13.50 -9.42 8.04
CA CYS A 377 -12.84 -9.04 9.30
C CYS A 377 -13.72 -8.21 10.24
N THR A 378 -14.99 -7.93 9.93
CA THR A 378 -15.86 -7.12 10.81
C THR A 378 -17.33 -7.46 10.62
N LYS A 379 -18.04 -7.57 11.75
CA LYS A 379 -19.51 -7.68 11.84
C LYS A 379 -20.06 -6.35 12.36
N ILE A 380 -20.86 -5.67 11.54
CA ILE A 380 -21.56 -4.44 11.93
C ILE A 380 -23.02 -4.81 12.12
N VAL A 381 -23.54 -4.60 13.33
CA VAL A 381 -24.96 -4.79 13.66
C VAL A 381 -25.57 -3.42 13.88
N VAL A 382 -26.49 -3.04 13.00
CA VAL A 382 -27.29 -1.82 13.14
C VAL A 382 -28.65 -2.23 13.67
N SER A 383 -28.91 -1.93 14.94
CA SER A 383 -30.20 -2.14 15.58
C SER A 383 -30.96 -0.81 15.67
N TYR A 384 -32.22 -0.81 15.22
CA TYR A 384 -33.11 0.34 15.39
C TYR A 384 -33.91 0.17 16.69
N LYS A 385 -34.07 1.26 17.46
CA LYS A 385 -35.08 1.36 18.53
C LYS A 385 -36.25 2.20 18.04
#